data_AF-A0A329RB98-F1
#
_entry.id   AF-A0A329RB98-F1
#
_cell.length_a   1.000
_cell.length_b   1.000
_cell.length_c   1.000
_cell.angle_alpha   90.00
_cell.angle_beta   90.00
_cell.angle_gamma   90.00
#
_symmetry.space_group_name_H-M   'P 1'
#
loop_
_entity.id
_entity.type
_entity.pdbx_description
1 polymer ?
#
loop_
_entity_poly.entity_id
_entity_poly.type
_entity_poly.pdbx_seq_one_letter_code
_entity_poly.pdbx_strand_id
1 'polypeptide(L)' 'MVKERDAAAATTTTASSGTTPRVQSLKLHVSNYVGKEGEPFLRWLVEVDTAIAARRISDVPSKVGFAMSCLGGRARS' A
#
# COMPACT_ATOMS: atom_id res chain seq x y z
N MET A 1 57.22 -11.23 -33.23
CA MET A 1 56.26 -12.18 -33.82
C MET A 1 54.87 -11.73 -33.40
N VAL A 2 54.03 -11.42 -34.38
CA VAL A 2 52.78 -10.66 -34.25
C VAL A 2 51.69 -11.54 -33.64
N LYS A 3 50.89 -11.02 -32.70
CA LYS A 3 49.42 -11.06 -32.83
C LYS A 3 48.73 -10.07 -31.89
N GLU A 4 48.35 -8.95 -32.47
CA GLU A 4 47.30 -8.05 -32.02
C GLU A 4 45.93 -8.66 -32.35
N ARG A 5 44.97 -8.58 -31.42
CA ARG A 5 43.53 -8.50 -31.72
C ARG A 5 42.86 -7.59 -30.70
N ASP A 6 42.47 -6.43 -31.22
CA ASP A 6 41.58 -5.44 -30.65
C ASP A 6 40.17 -6.00 -30.40
N ALA A 7 39.47 -5.47 -29.39
CA ALA A 7 38.10 -4.94 -29.51
C ALA A 7 37.35 -4.85 -28.18
N ALA A 8 36.81 -3.64 -27.97
CA ALA A 8 35.53 -3.33 -27.33
C ALA A 8 35.47 -3.21 -25.79
N ALA A 9 35.64 -1.94 -25.38
CA ALA A 9 34.94 -1.26 -24.29
C ALA A 9 33.59 -1.89 -23.84
N ALA A 10 33.48 -2.11 -22.55
CA ALA A 10 32.38 -1.56 -21.74
C ALA A 10 32.74 -1.74 -20.26
N THR A 11 33.32 -0.70 -19.66
CA THR A 11 33.30 -0.52 -18.20
C THR A 11 31.84 -0.59 -17.79
N THR A 12 31.43 -1.74 -17.27
CA THR A 12 30.12 -1.88 -16.64
C THR A 12 30.24 -1.17 -15.30
N THR A 13 30.08 0.15 -15.32
CA THR A 13 29.64 0.88 -14.14
C THR A 13 28.25 0.35 -13.85
N THR A 14 28.19 -0.73 -13.06
CA THR A 14 27.01 -1.01 -12.25
C THR A 14 26.85 0.19 -11.34
N ALA A 15 26.13 1.20 -11.84
CA ALA A 15 25.47 2.16 -10.98
C ALA A 15 24.60 1.30 -10.06
N SER A 16 25.09 1.07 -8.84
CA SER A 16 24.24 0.67 -7.73
C SER A 16 23.32 1.86 -7.52
N SER A 17 22.28 1.93 -8.37
CA SER A 17 21.16 2.83 -8.21
C SER A 17 20.61 2.46 -6.85
N GLY A 18 20.90 3.30 -5.86
CA GLY A 18 20.52 3.09 -4.48
C GLY A 18 19.02 2.83 -4.45
N THR A 19 18.65 1.56 -4.44
CA THR A 19 17.25 1.17 -4.48
C THR A 19 16.74 1.44 -3.08
N THR A 20 16.30 2.68 -2.85
CA THR A 20 15.44 2.95 -1.69
C THR A 20 14.32 1.91 -1.80
N PRO A 21 14.13 1.03 -0.80
CA PRO A 21 13.08 0.03 -0.86
C PRO A 21 11.76 0.78 -1.07
N ARG A 22 11.17 0.66 -2.27
CA ARG A 22 9.89 1.28 -2.57
C ARG A 22 8.88 0.52 -1.73
N VAL A 23 8.50 1.08 -0.57
CA VAL A 23 7.50 0.45 0.29
C VAL A 23 6.18 0.43 -0.47
N GLN A 24 5.77 -0.76 -0.87
CA GLN A 24 4.53 -0.99 -1.60
C GLN A 24 3.35 -0.78 -0.65
N SER A 25 2.31 -0.08 -1.11
CA SER A 25 1.04 0.00 -0.38
C SER A 25 0.25 -1.28 -0.60
N LEU A 26 -0.31 -1.83 0.47
CA LEU A 26 -1.12 -3.05 0.42
C LEU A 26 -2.60 -2.66 0.51
N LYS A 27 -3.39 -3.10 -0.47
CA LYS A 27 -4.85 -2.89 -0.48
C LYS A 27 -5.53 -4.01 0.30
N LEU A 28 -5.60 -3.86 1.62
CA LEU A 28 -6.38 -4.76 2.47
C LEU A 28 -7.89 -4.59 2.23
N HIS A 29 -8.63 -5.70 2.25
CA HIS A 29 -10.09 -5.70 2.22
C HIS A 29 -10.62 -5.37 3.62
N VAL A 30 -11.69 -4.56 3.68
CA VAL A 30 -12.42 -4.23 4.91
C VAL A 30 -13.87 -4.59 4.67
N SER A 31 -14.45 -5.36 5.59
CA SER A 31 -15.86 -5.71 5.51
C SER A 31 -16.73 -4.47 5.74
N ASN A 32 -17.90 -4.40 5.10
CA ASN A 32 -18.78 -3.27 5.33
C ASN A 32 -19.38 -3.34 6.74
N TYR A 33 -19.37 -2.22 7.47
CA TYR A 33 -20.13 -2.13 8.71
C TYR A 33 -21.58 -1.76 8.39
N VAL A 34 -22.51 -2.65 8.73
CA VAL A 34 -23.92 -2.51 8.32
C VAL A 34 -24.75 -1.81 9.41
N GLY A 35 -24.23 -1.78 10.65
CA GLY A 35 -24.93 -1.23 11.81
C GLY A 35 -25.98 -2.21 12.34
N LYS A 36 -25.68 -3.51 12.27
CA LYS A 36 -26.53 -4.54 12.87
C LYS A 36 -26.35 -4.55 14.40
N GLU A 37 -27.44 -4.75 15.15
CA GLU A 37 -27.35 -4.96 16.59
C GLU A 37 -26.51 -6.20 16.88
N GLY A 38 -25.53 -6.07 17.79
CA GLY A 38 -24.55 -7.12 18.09
C GLY A 38 -23.39 -7.25 17.08
N GLU A 39 -23.34 -6.43 16.03
CA GLU A 39 -22.18 -6.37 15.14
C GLU A 39 -20.99 -5.71 15.88
N PRO A 40 -19.79 -6.30 15.85
CA PRO A 40 -18.69 -5.84 16.69
C PRO A 40 -18.02 -4.58 16.11
N PHE A 41 -18.60 -3.41 16.43
CA PHE A 41 -18.11 -2.11 15.94
C PHE A 41 -16.62 -1.86 16.23
N LEU A 42 -16.16 -2.18 17.44
CA LEU A 42 -14.75 -1.99 17.82
C LEU A 42 -13.79 -2.86 16.99
N ARG A 43 -14.18 -4.10 16.70
CA ARG A 43 -13.38 -4.99 15.84
C ARG A 43 -13.28 -4.41 14.43
N TRP A 44 -14.39 -3.90 13.89
CA TRP A 44 -14.41 -3.27 12.59
C TRP A 44 -13.51 -2.03 12.52
N LEU A 45 -13.47 -1.20 13.56
CA LEU A 45 -12.54 -0.05 13.62
C LEU A 45 -11.08 -0.48 13.52
N VAL A 46 -10.69 -1.57 14.20
CA VAL A 46 -9.33 -2.11 14.11
C VAL A 46 -9.02 -2.60 12.68
N GLU A 47 -9.98 -3.20 11.99
CA GLU A 47 -9.83 -3.60 10.58
C GLU A 47 -9.63 -2.38 9.67
N VAL A 48 -10.40 -1.30 9.87
CA VAL A 48 -10.26 -0.04 9.14
C VAL A 48 -8.89 0.61 9.38
N ASP A 49 -8.46 0.71 10.64
CA ASP A 49 -7.16 1.30 10.99
C ASP A 49 -5.99 0.51 10.40
N THR A 50 -6.09 -0.82 10.44
CA THR A 50 -5.08 -1.71 9.83
C THR A 50 -5.03 -1.51 8.32
N ALA A 51 -6.19 -1.39 7.66
CA ALA A 51 -6.24 -1.12 6.23
C ALA A 51 -5.71 0.27 5.85
N ILE A 52 -5.99 1.29 6.65
CA ILE A 52 -5.43 2.64 6.49
C ILE A 52 -3.90 2.60 6.59
N ALA A 53 -3.37 1.93 7.60
CA ALA A 53 -1.92 1.77 7.80
C ALA A 53 -1.26 1.03 6.64
N ALA A 54 -1.86 -0.09 6.21
CA ALA A 54 -1.36 -0.90 5.09
C ALA A 54 -1.40 -0.15 3.75
N ARG A 55 -2.43 0.67 3.53
CA ARG A 55 -2.57 1.52 2.33
C ARG A 55 -1.74 2.81 2.40
N ARG A 56 -1.18 3.13 3.57
CA ARG A 56 -0.40 4.36 3.84
C ARG A 56 -1.21 5.65 3.62
N ILE A 57 -2.50 5.62 3.94
CA ILE A 57 -3.35 6.82 3.87
C ILE A 57 -2.98 7.70 5.07
N SER A 58 -2.36 8.84 4.79
CA SER A 58 -1.80 9.73 5.82
C SER A 58 -2.66 10.96 6.07
N ASP A 59 -3.34 11.47 5.04
CA ASP A 59 -4.19 12.64 5.15
C ASP A 59 -5.52 12.29 5.84
N VAL A 60 -5.88 13.11 6.82
CA VAL A 60 -7.09 12.91 7.62
C VAL A 60 -8.37 12.84 6.75
N PRO A 61 -8.55 13.69 5.73
CA PRO A 61 -9.73 13.61 4.86
C PRO A 61 -9.84 12.28 4.13
N SER A 62 -8.75 11.71 3.58
CA SER A 62 -8.80 10.40 2.93
C SER A 62 -8.98 9.26 3.92
N LYS A 63 -8.46 9.37 5.14
CA LYS A 63 -8.73 8.39 6.20
C LYS A 63 -10.23 8.31 6.50
N VAL A 64 -10.87 9.47 6.66
CA VAL A 64 -12.31 9.57 6.92
C VAL A 64 -13.11 9.10 5.71
N GLY A 65 -12.77 9.55 4.51
CA GLY A 65 -13.45 9.14 3.27
C GLY A 65 -13.35 7.63 3.04
N PHE A 66 -12.19 7.02 3.34
CA PHE A 66 -12.01 5.58 3.28
C PHE A 66 -12.91 4.86 4.30
N ALA A 67 -12.90 5.27 5.57
CA ALA A 67 -13.76 4.69 6.60
C ALA A 67 -15.26 4.79 6.22
N MET A 68 -15.69 5.94 5.70
CA MET A 68 -17.05 6.14 5.20
C MET A 68 -17.40 5.24 4.01
N SER A 69 -16.44 4.98 3.11
CA SER A 69 -16.66 4.07 1.97
C SER A 69 -16.96 2.63 2.39
N CYS A 70 -16.49 2.24 3.59
CA CYS A 70 -16.72 0.94 4.21
C CYS A 70 -18.02 0.88 5.03
N LEU A 71 -18.84 1.94 5.07
CA LEU A 71 -20.16 1.90 5.69
C LEU A 71 -21.18 1.29 4.74
N GLY A 72 -22.07 0.45 5.25
CA GLY A 72 -23.14 -0.19 4.50
C GLY A 72 -24.46 -0.18 5.27
N GLY A 73 -25.53 -0.65 4.62
CA GLY A 73 -26.86 -0.77 5.22
C GLY A 73 -27.29 0.46 6.00
N ARG A 74 -27.62 0.27 7.29
CA ARG A 74 -28.11 1.35 8.17
C ARG A 74 -27.03 2.36 8.52
N ALA A 75 -25.76 1.97 8.51
CA ALA A 75 -24.66 2.88 8.83
C ALA A 75 -24.33 3.85 7.68
N ARG A 76 -24.86 3.63 6.47
CA ARG A 76 -24.69 4.52 5.31
C ARG A 76 -25.78 5.60 5.19
N SER A 77 -26.94 5.37 5.82
CA SER A 77 -28.17 6.15 5.61
C SER A 77 -28.25 7.43 6.44
#